data_AF-A0A967WSM9-F1
#
_entry.id   AF-A0A967WSM9-F1
#
_cell.length_a   1.000
_cell.length_b   1.000
_cell.length_c   1.000
_cell.angle_alpha   90.00
_cell.angle_beta   90.00
_cell.angle_gamma   90.00
#
_symmetry.space_group_name_H-M   'P 1'
#
loop_
_entity.id
_entity.type
_entity.pdbx_description
1 polymer ?
#
loop_
_entity_poly.entity_id
_entity_poly.type
_entity_poly.pdbx_seq_one_letter_code
_entity_poly.pdbx_strand_id
1 'polypeptide(L)'
;LRSGGYLRDSILADVLESILGAIYLDGGFDACEAVIRKIFDPVILGLPDAELLKDPKTRLQEWLQARGRPLPEYELVSEHGAEHAKRFHVR
;
A
#
# COMPACT_ATOMS: atom_id res chain seq x y z
N LEU A 1 -4.67 17.99 30.40
CA LEU A 1 -4.64 17.48 29.02
C LEU A 1 -3.30 16.78 28.80
N ARG A 2 -3.17 15.54 29.28
CA ARG A 2 -1.91 14.77 29.31
C ARG A 2 -2.08 13.53 28.42
N SER A 3 -1.09 13.25 27.58
CA SER A 3 -1.04 12.25 26.49
C SER A 3 -1.84 12.65 25.25
N GLY A 4 -1.17 12.91 24.13
CA GLY A 4 -1.78 13.23 22.82
C GLY A 4 -2.52 12.06 22.18
N GLY A 5 -3.25 11.26 22.96
CA GLY A 5 -3.96 10.08 22.50
C GLY A 5 -5.02 10.39 21.45
N TYR A 6 -5.60 11.59 21.46
CA TYR A 6 -6.57 12.04 20.46
C TYR A 6 -5.96 12.20 19.05
N LEU A 7 -4.62 12.19 18.91
CA LEU A 7 -3.90 12.23 17.63
C LEU A 7 -3.33 10.86 17.22
N ARG A 8 -3.63 9.78 17.96
CA ARG A 8 -3.21 8.45 17.52
C ARG A 8 -4.05 8.05 16.31
N ASP A 9 -3.39 7.66 15.23
CA ASP A 9 -4.04 7.18 14.01
C ASP A 9 -5.08 6.08 14.30
N SER A 10 -4.77 5.17 15.23
CA SER A 10 -5.71 4.11 15.63
C SER A 10 -6.99 4.64 16.28
N ILE A 11 -6.91 5.70 17.10
CA ILE A 11 -8.10 6.31 17.72
C ILE A 11 -8.93 7.05 16.67
N LEU A 12 -8.28 7.74 15.74
CA LEU A 12 -8.98 8.43 14.66
C LEU A 12 -9.69 7.44 13.73
N ALA A 13 -9.06 6.30 13.46
CA ALA A 13 -9.67 5.19 12.73
C ALA A 13 -10.90 4.63 13.47
N ASP A 14 -10.77 4.31 14.76
CA ASP A 14 -11.88 3.79 15.59
C ASP A 14 -13.08 4.77 15.61
N VAL A 15 -12.81 6.08 15.69
CA VAL A 15 -13.86 7.12 15.66
C VAL A 15 -14.55 7.16 14.30
N LEU A 16 -13.80 7.10 13.20
CA LEU A 16 -14.36 7.05 11.85
C LEU A 16 -15.26 5.81 11.68
N GLU A 17 -14.78 4.63 12.08
CA GLU A 17 -15.55 3.38 12.03
C GLU A 17 -16.83 3.46 12.86
N SER A 18 -16.75 4.07 14.05
CA SER A 18 -17.92 4.28 14.91
C SER A 18 -18.98 5.18 14.26
N ILE A 19 -18.56 6.24 13.56
CA ILE A 19 -19.48 7.13 12.83
C ILE A 19 -20.14 6.38 11.66
N LEU A 20 -19.37 5.61 10.90
CA LEU A 20 -19.91 4.78 9.81
C LEU A 20 -20.89 3.73 10.35
N GLY A 21 -20.59 3.13 11.50
CA GLY A 21 -21.48 2.22 12.21
C GLY A 21 -22.79 2.88 12.64
N ALA A 22 -22.73 4.12 13.15
CA ALA A 22 -23.93 4.88 13.50
C ALA A 22 -24.80 5.19 12.26
N ILE A 23 -24.18 5.58 11.14
CA ILE A 23 -24.88 5.81 9.87
C ILE A 23 -25.54 4.51 9.36
N TYR A 24 -24.87 3.37 9.50
CA TYR A 24 -25.44 2.08 9.14
C TYR A 24 -26.65 1.71 10.00
N LEU A 25 -26.59 1.94 11.32
CA LEU A 25 -27.69 1.65 12.23
C LEU A 25 -28.91 2.56 12.01
N ASP A 26 -28.69 3.82 11.63
CA ASP A 26 -29.76 4.81 11.40
C ASP A 26 -30.34 4.74 9.98
N GLY A 27 -29.48 4.64 8.96
CA GLY A 27 -29.84 4.74 7.54
C GLY A 27 -29.76 3.44 6.75
N GLY A 28 -29.32 2.34 7.36
CA GLY A 28 -29.14 1.05 6.70
C GLY A 28 -27.91 0.99 5.78
N PHE A 29 -27.81 -0.11 5.03
CA PHE A 29 -26.64 -0.41 4.19
C PHE A 29 -26.42 0.63 3.10
N ASP A 30 -27.45 0.96 2.31
CA ASP A 30 -27.31 1.84 1.14
C ASP A 30 -26.84 3.25 1.52
N ALA A 31 -27.35 3.79 2.64
CA ALA A 31 -26.92 5.09 3.15
C ALA A 31 -25.45 5.06 3.61
N CYS A 32 -25.05 3.98 4.30
CA CYS A 32 -23.68 3.79 4.73
C CYS A 32 -22.73 3.61 3.53
N GLU A 33 -23.09 2.79 2.54
CA GLU A 33 -22.31 2.59 1.32
C GLU A 33 -22.08 3.91 0.58
N ALA A 34 -23.12 4.73 0.41
CA ALA A 34 -23.01 6.02 -0.25
C ALA A 34 -22.02 6.96 0.46
N VAL A 35 -22.00 6.96 1.80
CA VAL A 35 -21.05 7.74 2.60
C VAL A 35 -19.64 7.19 2.46
N ILE A 36 -19.46 5.87 2.56
CA ILE A 36 -18.15 5.22 2.39
C ILE A 36 -17.57 5.55 1.02
N ARG A 37 -18.34 5.36 -0.06
CA ARG A 37 -17.91 5.69 -1.43
C ARG A 37 -17.51 7.15 -1.55
N LYS A 38 -18.31 8.07 -1.01
CA LYS A 38 -17.98 9.51 -1.04
C LYS A 38 -16.63 9.82 -0.36
N ILE A 39 -16.29 9.12 0.72
CA ILE A 39 -15.04 9.33 1.47
C ILE A 39 -13.86 8.66 0.77
N PHE A 40 -14.02 7.41 0.32
CA PHE A 40 -12.92 6.56 -0.12
C PHE A 40 -12.71 6.54 -1.63
N ASP A 41 -13.72 6.77 -2.47
CA ASP A 41 -13.55 6.76 -3.94
C ASP A 41 -12.44 7.73 -4.41
N PRO A 42 -12.34 8.98 -3.92
CA PRO A 42 -11.26 9.88 -4.30
C PRO A 42 -9.87 9.37 -3.86
N VAL A 43 -9.80 8.70 -2.72
CA VAL A 43 -8.55 8.12 -2.18
C VAL A 43 -8.13 6.94 -3.05
N ILE A 44 -9.06 6.03 -3.34
CA ILE A 44 -8.85 4.83 -4.15
C ILE A 44 -8.44 5.20 -5.58
N LEU A 45 -9.11 6.17 -6.19
CA LEU A 45 -8.77 6.67 -7.53
C LEU A 45 -7.39 7.35 -7.58
N GLY A 46 -6.90 7.84 -6.45
CA GLY A 46 -5.57 8.41 -6.30
C GLY A 46 -4.47 7.40 -5.97
N LEU A 47 -4.81 6.13 -5.69
CA LEU A 47 -3.81 5.11 -5.42
C LEU A 47 -3.03 4.76 -6.70
N PRO A 48 -1.72 4.49 -6.60
CA PRO A 48 -1.00 3.91 -7.72
C PRO A 48 -1.61 2.56 -8.09
N ASP A 49 -1.51 2.19 -9.36
CA ASP A 49 -1.92 0.88 -9.85
C ASP A 49 -1.37 -0.22 -8.92
N ALA A 50 -2.19 -1.22 -8.59
CA ALA A 50 -1.76 -2.32 -7.72
C ALA A 50 -0.54 -3.05 -8.31
N GLU A 51 -0.37 -3.03 -9.63
CA GLU A 51 0.85 -3.50 -10.28
C GLU A 51 2.09 -2.68 -9.95
N LEU A 52 1.97 -1.38 -9.67
CA LEU A 52 3.09 -0.52 -9.24
C LEU A 52 3.48 -0.76 -7.77
N LEU A 53 2.56 -1.31 -6.96
CA LEU A 53 2.85 -1.72 -5.58
C LEU A 53 3.58 -3.06 -5.49
N LYS A 54 3.51 -3.91 -6.53
CA LYS A 54 4.33 -5.12 -6.61
C LYS A 54 5.81 -4.73 -6.69
N ASP A 55 6.65 -5.46 -5.96
CA ASP A 55 8.08 -5.17 -6.02
C ASP A 55 8.61 -5.38 -7.46
N PRO A 56 9.57 -4.55 -7.92
CA PRO A 56 10.03 -4.59 -9.30
C PRO A 56 10.58 -5.95 -9.75
N LYS A 57 11.14 -6.77 -8.82
CA LYS A 57 11.69 -8.09 -9.17
C LYS A 57 10.57 -9.07 -9.48
N THR A 58 9.53 -9.13 -8.63
CA THR A 58 8.35 -9.97 -8.89
C THR A 58 7.68 -9.58 -10.19
N ARG A 59 7.54 -8.27 -10.47
CA ARG A 59 6.97 -7.80 -11.75
C ARG A 59 7.76 -8.26 -12.96
N LEU A 60 9.09 -8.16 -12.92
CA LEU A 60 9.94 -8.62 -14.02
C LEU A 60 9.84 -10.14 -14.21
N GLN A 61 9.82 -10.89 -13.11
CA GLN A 61 9.69 -12.34 -13.13
C GLN A 61 8.38 -12.78 -13.78
N GLU A 62 7.23 -12.26 -13.32
CA GLU A 62 5.91 -12.55 -13.89
C GLU A 62 5.85 -12.17 -15.37
N TRP A 63 6.41 -11.02 -15.76
CA TRP A 63 6.44 -10.55 -17.13
C TRP A 63 7.23 -11.48 -18.07
N LEU A 64 8.36 -12.03 -17.61
CA LEU A 64 9.18 -12.99 -18.36
C LEU A 64 8.47 -14.35 -18.46
N GLN A 65 7.94 -14.85 -17.35
CA GLN A 65 7.21 -16.12 -17.30
C GLN A 65 5.99 -16.12 -18.22
N ALA A 66 5.20 -15.05 -18.21
CA ALA A 66 4.03 -14.89 -19.07
C ALA A 66 4.38 -14.93 -20.58
N ARG A 67 5.64 -14.71 -20.93
CA ARG A 67 6.16 -14.70 -22.32
C ARG A 67 6.99 -15.95 -22.65
N GLY A 68 7.00 -16.95 -21.77
CA GLY A 68 7.82 -18.15 -21.93
C GLY A 68 9.33 -17.87 -21.96
N ARG A 69 9.76 -16.74 -21.39
CA ARG A 69 11.18 -16.36 -21.30
C ARG A 69 11.79 -16.95 -20.02
N PRO A 70 13.11 -17.22 -20.01
CA PRO A 70 13.81 -17.64 -18.79
C PRO A 70 13.68 -16.58 -17.70
N LEU A 71 13.79 -17.02 -16.45
CA LEU A 71 13.77 -16.14 -15.28
C LEU A 71 15.00 -15.21 -15.26
N PRO A 72 14.89 -14.03 -14.65
CA PRO A 72 16.03 -13.13 -14.53
C PRO A 72 17.04 -13.72 -13.54
N GLU A 73 18.28 -13.86 -13.97
CA GLU A 73 19.42 -14.21 -13.11
C GLU A 73 20.11 -12.92 -12.69
N TYR A 74 20.40 -12.79 -11.39
CA TYR A 74 21.08 -11.63 -10.84
C TYR A 74 22.44 -12.04 -10.31
N GLU A 75 23.49 -11.44 -10.85
CA GLU A 75 24.88 -11.75 -10.47
C GLU A 75 25.55 -10.51 -9.89
N LEU A 76 26.20 -10.67 -8.74
CA LEU A 76 27.00 -9.61 -8.13
C LEU A 76 28.28 -9.42 -8.94
N VAL A 77 28.43 -8.26 -9.55
CA VAL A 77 29.59 -7.91 -10.39
C VAL A 77 30.70 -7.30 -9.55
N SER A 78 30.37 -6.38 -8.64
CA SER A 78 31.34 -5.75 -7.76
C SER A 78 30.70 -5.09 -6.53
N GLU A 79 31.52 -4.89 -5.51
CA GLU A 79 31.16 -4.16 -4.30
C GLU A 79 32.21 -3.09 -4.01
N HIS A 80 31.77 -1.86 -3.74
CA HIS A 80 32.66 -0.72 -3.50
C HIS A 80 32.17 0.16 -2.34
N GLY A 81 33.07 0.87 -1.68
CA GLY A 81 32.76 1.78 -0.56
C GLY A 81 33.11 1.19 0.81
N ALA A 82 32.95 2.01 1.86
CA ALA A 82 33.18 1.59 3.24
C ALA A 82 32.13 0.56 3.69
N GLU A 83 32.43 -0.27 4.69
CA GLU A 83 31.50 -1.32 5.15
C GLU A 83 30.12 -0.80 5.53
N HIS A 84 30.04 0.40 6.13
CA HIS A 84 28.78 1.04 6.53
C HIS A 84 28.04 1.75 5.39
N ALA A 85 28.62 1.80 4.18
CA ALA A 85 28.09 2.53 3.03
C ALA A 85 28.43 1.81 1.71
N LYS A 86 28.35 0.48 1.72
CA LYS A 86 28.71 -0.35 0.58
C LYS A 86 27.70 -0.20 -0.55
N ARG A 87 28.22 -0.08 -1.78
CA ARG A 87 27.45 -0.05 -3.02
C ARG A 87 27.72 -1.33 -3.79
N PHE A 88 26.66 -1.93 -4.32
CA PHE A 88 26.71 -3.20 -5.04
C PHE A 88 26.34 -2.95 -6.49
N HIS A 89 27.12 -3.49 -7.41
CA HIS A 89 26.78 -3.53 -8.82
C HIS A 89 26.29 -4.93 -9.16
N VAL A 90 25.06 -5.04 -9.64
CA VAL A 90 24.39 -6.30 -9.97
C VAL A 90 23.98 -6.25 -11.44
N ARG A 91 24.21 -7.32 -12.20
CA ARG A 91 23.70 -7.49 -13.56
C ARG A 91 22.57 -8.50 -13.59
#